data_AF-A0A843SKE7-F1
#
_entry.id   AF-A0A843SKE7-F1
#
_cell.length_a   1.000
_cell.length_b   1.000
_cell.length_c   1.000
_cell.angle_alpha   90.00
_cell.angle_beta   90.00
_cell.angle_gamma   90.00
#
_symmetry.space_group_name_H-M   'P 1'
#
loop_
_entity.id
_entity.type
_entity.pdbx_description
1 polymer ?
#
loop_
_entity_poly.entity_id
_entity_poly.type
_entity_poly.pdbx_seq_one_letter_code
_entity_poly.pdbx_strand_id
1 'polypeptide(L)'
;MHAIPARMTYLRNAEAVCSFALPAIFCYDWQRSGDPVTWGMRGAALVLISYILLQGVLYWHLKLQSVVQRQPLPAYFQPLYRFFKYSNFLAIAAVAAFIAAMNDATTSTADLLWSYGLLTLAVLEQINYYHYQLMYDTRAAFAYLRRNGRLRKAALGLDLERQKAI
;
A
#
# COMPACT_ATOMS: atom_id res chain seq x y z
N MET A 1 23.94 10.73 -9.01
CA MET A 1 23.46 9.36 -8.69
C MET A 1 23.15 9.34 -7.20
N HIS A 2 21.88 9.32 -6.78
CA HIS A 2 21.57 9.18 -5.35
C HIS A 2 22.07 7.81 -4.88
N ALA A 3 22.86 7.78 -3.80
CA ALA A 3 23.30 6.54 -3.19
C ALA A 3 22.05 5.68 -2.85
N ILE A 4 22.08 4.39 -3.22
CA ILE A 4 20.97 3.44 -3.03
C ILE A 4 20.32 3.53 -1.62
N PRO A 5 21.07 3.71 -0.52
CA PRO A 5 20.49 3.87 0.82
C PRO A 5 19.62 5.14 1.00
N ALA A 6 20.00 6.25 0.36
CA ALA A 6 19.25 7.50 0.44
C ALA A 6 17.86 7.35 -0.20
N ARG A 7 17.78 6.64 -1.33
CA ARG A 7 16.50 6.35 -1.99
C ARG A 7 15.60 5.45 -1.15
N MET A 8 16.16 4.42 -0.51
CA MET A 8 15.38 3.52 0.36
C MET A 8 14.85 4.24 1.60
N THR A 9 15.65 5.16 2.16
CA THR A 9 15.23 6.00 3.29
C THR A 9 14.09 6.94 2.91
N TYR A 10 14.18 7.55 1.71
CA TYR A 10 13.10 8.38 1.17
C TYR A 10 11.79 7.59 1.03
N LEU A 11 11.83 6.40 0.41
CA LEU A 11 10.64 5.57 0.22
C LEU A 11 10.00 5.17 1.56
N ARG A 12 10.81 4.71 2.52
CA ARG A 12 10.34 4.37 3.88
C ARG A 12 9.65 5.55 4.55
N ASN A 13 10.29 6.72 4.53
CA ASN A 13 9.76 7.91 5.20
C ASN A 13 8.53 8.45 4.48
N ALA A 14 8.49 8.42 3.15
CA ALA A 14 7.33 8.83 2.37
C ALA A 14 6.12 7.95 2.67
N GLU A 15 6.27 6.63 2.65
CA GLU A 15 5.18 5.70 3.00
C GLU A 15 4.73 5.87 4.45
N ALA A 16 5.66 6.10 5.39
CA ALA A 16 5.33 6.33 6.80
C ALA A 16 4.58 7.65 7.00
N VAL A 17 4.96 8.71 6.30
CA VAL A 17 4.20 9.96 6.33
C VAL A 17 2.82 9.72 5.73
N CYS A 18 2.72 9.07 4.57
CA CYS A 18 1.43 8.78 3.94
C CYS A 18 0.51 7.93 4.82
N SER A 19 1.03 6.95 5.57
CA SER A 19 0.21 6.08 6.43
C SER A 19 -0.46 6.81 7.59
N PHE A 20 0.01 8.00 7.97
CA PHE A 20 -0.59 8.80 9.05
C PHE A 20 -1.19 10.12 8.55
N ALA A 21 -0.51 10.79 7.62
CA ALA A 21 -0.94 12.06 7.07
C ALA A 21 -2.18 11.92 6.19
N LEU A 22 -2.28 10.88 5.33
CA LEU A 22 -3.48 10.70 4.49
C LEU A 22 -4.72 10.44 5.34
N PRO A 23 -4.69 9.54 6.36
CA PRO A 23 -5.81 9.41 7.28
C PRO A 23 -6.15 10.69 8.02
N ALA A 24 -5.16 11.41 8.53
CA ALA A 24 -5.40 12.66 9.25
C ALA A 24 -6.06 13.73 8.35
N ILE A 25 -5.58 13.88 7.12
CA ILE A 25 -6.12 14.84 6.14
C ILE A 25 -7.56 14.47 5.76
N PHE A 26 -7.84 13.21 5.45
CA PHE A 26 -9.20 12.77 5.11
C PHE A 26 -10.17 12.91 6.28
N CYS A 27 -9.75 12.54 7.50
CA CYS A 27 -10.56 12.76 8.69
C CYS A 27 -10.85 14.25 8.92
N TYR A 28 -9.86 15.13 8.73
CA TYR A 28 -10.04 16.58 8.85
C TYR A 28 -10.99 17.14 7.79
N ASP A 29 -10.83 16.71 6.53
CA ASP A 29 -11.69 17.11 5.41
C ASP A 29 -13.15 16.71 5.66
N TRP A 30 -13.39 15.46 6.05
CA TRP A 30 -14.73 14.94 6.34
C TRP A 30 -15.38 15.59 7.57
N GLN A 31 -14.59 15.98 8.58
CA GLN A 31 -15.11 16.73 9.72
C GLN A 31 -15.51 18.16 9.32
N ARG A 32 -14.79 18.75 8.36
CA ARG A 32 -15.03 20.12 7.90
C ARG A 32 -16.19 20.21 6.90
N SER A 33 -16.48 19.15 6.15
CA SER A 33 -17.52 19.16 5.13
C SER A 33 -18.93 19.34 5.70
N GLY A 34 -19.15 19.08 6.99
CA GLY A 34 -20.44 19.29 7.67
C GLY A 34 -21.52 18.26 7.30
N ASP A 35 -21.29 17.45 6.27
CA ASP A 35 -22.13 16.32 5.89
C ASP A 35 -22.06 15.18 6.92
N PRO A 36 -23.15 14.44 7.15
CA PRO A 36 -23.11 13.22 7.95
C PRO A 36 -22.17 12.20 7.29
N VAL A 37 -21.10 11.85 8.00
CA VAL A 37 -20.07 10.92 7.53
C VAL A 37 -20.38 9.51 8.01
N THR A 38 -20.48 8.57 7.07
CA THR A 38 -20.60 7.14 7.42
C THR A 38 -19.23 6.58 7.81
N TRP A 39 -18.84 6.85 9.06
CA TRP A 39 -17.53 6.46 9.63
C TRP A 39 -17.27 4.94 9.57
N GLY A 40 -18.32 4.11 9.59
CA GLY A 40 -18.17 2.66 9.44
C GLY A 40 -17.51 2.29 8.11
N MET A 41 -18.09 2.71 6.99
CA MET A 41 -17.60 2.36 5.65
C MET A 41 -16.30 3.09 5.31
N ARG A 42 -16.29 4.42 5.48
CA ARG A 42 -15.10 5.25 5.15
C ARG A 42 -13.92 4.90 6.05
N GLY A 43 -14.16 4.73 7.35
CA GLY A 43 -13.14 4.38 8.34
C GLY A 43 -12.56 2.99 8.11
N ALA A 44 -13.38 1.98 7.79
CA ALA A 44 -12.88 0.65 7.48
C ALA A 44 -11.93 0.63 6.27
N ALA A 45 -12.29 1.34 5.19
CA ALA A 45 -11.43 1.48 4.02
C ALA A 45 -10.14 2.27 4.35
N LEU A 46 -10.24 3.29 5.20
CA LEU A 46 -9.10 4.12 5.61
C LEU A 46 -8.09 3.34 6.47
N VAL A 47 -8.57 2.52 7.40
CA VAL A 47 -7.73 1.63 8.21
C VAL A 47 -7.04 0.61 7.32
N LEU A 48 -7.74 0.04 6.34
CA LEU A 48 -7.17 -0.93 5.41
C LEU A 48 -6.01 -0.35 4.58
N ILE A 49 -6.18 0.83 3.98
CA ILE A 49 -5.08 1.46 3.21
C ILE A 49 -3.89 1.79 4.12
N SER A 50 -4.15 2.28 5.35
CA SER A 50 -3.11 2.59 6.33
C SER A 50 -2.32 1.33 6.73
N TYR A 51 -3.04 0.22 6.96
CA TYR A 51 -2.44 -1.08 7.25
C TYR A 51 -1.52 -1.56 6.12
N ILE A 52 -1.95 -1.45 4.87
CA ILE A 52 -1.13 -1.84 3.71
C ILE A 52 0.10 -0.92 3.55
N LEU A 53 -0.05 0.39 3.77
CA LEU A 53 1.09 1.32 3.73
C LEU A 53 2.13 1.02 4.81
N LEU A 54 1.71 0.68 6.03
CA LEU A 54 2.63 0.29 7.11
C LEU A 54 3.44 -0.97 6.78
N GLN A 55 2.90 -1.90 5.99
CA GLN A 55 3.65 -3.06 5.51
C GLN A 55 4.77 -2.67 4.54
N GLY A 56 4.52 -1.64 3.71
CA GLY A 56 5.54 -1.03 2.86
C GLY A 56 6.65 -0.37 3.67
N VAL A 57 6.28 0.40 4.70
CA VAL A 57 7.26 1.01 5.63
C VAL A 57 8.17 -0.05 6.24
N LEU A 58 7.58 -1.14 6.74
CA LEU A 58 8.33 -2.26 7.29
C LEU A 58 9.26 -2.88 6.24
N TYR A 59 8.79 -3.01 4.99
CA TYR A 59 9.57 -3.61 3.90
C TYR A 59 10.82 -2.77 3.62
N TRP A 60 10.64 -1.47 3.42
CA TRP A 60 11.78 -0.58 3.17
C TRP A 60 12.69 -0.45 4.36
N HIS A 61 12.16 -0.55 5.58
CA HIS A 61 12.97 -0.59 6.79
C HIS A 61 13.90 -1.83 6.80
N LEU A 62 13.34 -3.03 6.61
CA LEU A 62 14.12 -4.28 6.56
C LEU A 62 15.11 -4.29 5.40
N LYS A 63 14.69 -3.77 4.23
CA LYS A 63 15.55 -3.68 3.05
C LYS A 63 16.70 -2.69 3.25
N LEU A 64 16.44 -1.55 3.87
CA LEU A 64 17.48 -0.58 4.22
C LEU A 64 18.48 -1.19 5.20
N GLN A 65 18.01 -1.90 6.24
CA GLN A 65 18.88 -2.60 7.18
C GLN A 65 19.77 -3.62 6.47
N SER A 66 19.19 -4.45 5.59
CA SER A 66 19.93 -5.44 4.79
C SER A 66 21.03 -4.79 3.94
N VAL A 67 20.74 -3.65 3.28
CA VAL A 67 21.72 -2.95 2.44
C VAL A 67 22.81 -2.26 3.27
N VAL A 68 22.46 -1.61 4.38
CA VAL A 68 23.39 -0.88 5.23
C VAL A 68 24.32 -1.83 6.00
N GLN A 69 23.74 -2.90 6.56
CA GLN A 69 24.48 -3.90 7.34
C GLN A 69 25.13 -4.97 6.46
N ARG A 70 24.83 -4.99 5.15
CA ARG A 70 25.24 -6.02 4.18
C ARG A 70 24.86 -7.44 4.62
N GLN A 71 23.74 -7.56 5.31
CA GLN A 71 23.19 -8.83 5.79
C GLN A 71 22.02 -9.27 4.90
N PRO A 72 21.77 -10.58 4.77
CA PRO A 72 20.55 -11.05 4.12
C PRO A 72 19.31 -10.58 4.89
N LEU A 73 18.16 -10.56 4.21
CA LEU A 73 16.89 -10.30 4.87
C LEU A 73 16.64 -11.35 5.98
N PRO A 74 16.00 -10.97 7.10
CA PRO A 74 15.74 -11.89 8.21
C PRO A 74 14.98 -13.13 7.77
N ALA A 75 15.21 -14.28 8.41
CA ALA A 75 14.53 -15.53 8.07
C ALA A 75 13.00 -15.45 8.21
N TYR A 76 12.50 -14.62 9.14
CA TYR A 76 11.06 -14.39 9.31
C TYR A 76 10.42 -13.53 8.21
N PHE A 77 11.23 -12.89 7.34
CA PHE A 77 10.72 -12.03 6.27
C PHE A 77 9.73 -12.78 5.39
N GLN A 78 10.09 -13.99 4.95
CA GLN A 78 9.26 -14.76 4.04
C GLN A 78 7.90 -15.17 4.64
N PRO A 79 7.81 -15.81 5.82
CA PRO A 79 6.52 -16.15 6.41
C PRO A 79 5.69 -14.91 6.74
N LEU A 80 6.33 -13.83 7.20
CA LEU A 80 5.65 -12.56 7.50
C LEU A 80 5.00 -11.94 6.25
N TYR A 81 5.72 -11.81 5.15
CA TYR A 81 5.17 -11.22 3.92
C TYR A 81 4.19 -12.12 3.18
N ARG A 82 4.29 -13.45 3.36
CA ARG A 82 3.24 -14.38 2.93
C ARG A 82 1.97 -14.19 3.75
N PHE A 83 2.09 -14.12 5.07
CA PHE A 83 0.96 -13.81 5.95
C PHE A 83 0.32 -12.48 5.56
N PHE A 84 1.12 -11.42 5.35
CA PHE A 84 0.62 -10.14 4.88
C PHE A 84 -0.12 -10.24 3.55
N LYS A 85 0.42 -10.97 2.57
CA LYS A 85 -0.24 -11.18 1.27
C LYS A 85 -1.63 -11.77 1.43
N TYR A 86 -1.78 -12.82 2.24
CA TYR A 86 -3.07 -13.45 2.51
C TYR A 86 -3.98 -12.56 3.35
N SER A 87 -3.43 -11.91 4.38
CA SER A 87 -4.18 -10.99 5.25
C SER A 87 -4.75 -9.81 4.46
N ASN A 88 -4.01 -9.27 3.50
CA ASN A 88 -4.46 -8.16 2.66
C ASN A 88 -5.58 -8.58 1.74
N PHE A 89 -5.47 -9.77 1.12
CA PHE A 89 -6.55 -10.29 0.29
C PHE A 89 -7.83 -10.51 1.10
N LEU A 90 -7.70 -11.12 2.28
CA LEU A 90 -8.83 -11.34 3.19
C LEU A 90 -9.42 -10.02 3.67
N ALA A 91 -8.59 -9.04 4.05
CA ALA A 91 -9.02 -7.74 4.54
C ALA A 91 -9.70 -6.91 3.43
N ILE A 92 -9.15 -6.90 2.21
CA ILE A 92 -9.79 -6.28 1.04
C ILE A 92 -11.17 -6.91 0.79
N ALA A 93 -11.26 -8.24 0.77
CA ALA A 93 -12.52 -8.94 0.55
C ALA A 93 -13.53 -8.65 1.68
N ALA A 94 -13.08 -8.65 2.93
CA ALA A 94 -13.91 -8.37 4.09
C ALA A 94 -14.44 -6.93 4.09
N VAL A 95 -13.58 -5.94 3.79
CA VAL A 95 -14.00 -4.53 3.69
C VAL A 95 -14.92 -4.33 2.49
N ALA A 96 -14.66 -4.95 1.35
CA ALA A 96 -15.54 -4.89 0.19
C ALA A 96 -16.94 -5.47 0.49
N ALA A 97 -17.00 -6.63 1.14
CA ALA A 97 -18.24 -7.26 1.57
C ALA A 97 -18.97 -6.41 2.61
N PHE A 98 -18.24 -5.81 3.55
CA PHE A 98 -18.80 -4.90 4.55
C PHE A 98 -19.40 -3.65 3.92
N ILE A 99 -18.70 -3.00 2.98
CA ILE A 99 -19.23 -1.86 2.23
C ILE A 99 -20.49 -2.28 1.45
N ALA A 100 -20.47 -3.45 0.79
CA ALA A 100 -21.64 -3.92 0.05
C ALA A 100 -22.83 -4.24 0.96
N ALA A 101 -22.59 -4.79 2.17
CA ALA A 101 -23.64 -5.13 3.13
C ALA A 101 -24.25 -3.90 3.83
N MET A 102 -23.45 -2.85 4.02
CA MET A 102 -23.89 -1.58 4.60
C MET A 102 -24.49 -0.62 3.55
N ASN A 103 -24.38 -0.95 2.26
CA ASN A 103 -24.94 -0.14 1.19
C ASN A 103 -26.46 -0.33 1.14
N ASP A 104 -27.19 0.71 1.50
CA ASP A 104 -28.64 0.77 1.45
C ASP A 104 -29.14 1.95 0.61
N ALA A 105 -30.46 2.08 0.44
CA ALA A 105 -31.06 3.15 -0.35
C ALA A 105 -30.83 4.57 0.24
N THR A 106 -30.35 4.67 1.47
CA THR A 106 -30.07 5.94 2.16
C THR A 106 -28.60 6.32 2.12
N THR A 107 -27.73 5.43 1.62
CA THR A 107 -26.30 5.65 1.58
C THR A 107 -25.95 6.75 0.57
N SER A 108 -25.23 7.77 1.02
CA SER A 108 -24.82 8.88 0.17
C SER A 108 -23.85 8.42 -0.93
N THR A 109 -24.02 8.94 -2.15
CA THR A 109 -23.08 8.70 -3.25
C THR A 109 -21.65 9.11 -2.87
N ALA A 110 -21.48 10.15 -2.05
CA ALA A 110 -20.18 10.59 -1.56
C ALA A 110 -19.52 9.53 -0.66
N ASP A 111 -20.29 8.86 0.22
CA ASP A 111 -19.78 7.78 1.08
C ASP A 111 -19.30 6.59 0.27
N LEU A 112 -20.05 6.22 -0.76
CA LEU A 112 -19.68 5.13 -1.68
C LEU A 112 -18.43 5.49 -2.46
N LEU A 113 -18.34 6.71 -3.02
CA LEU A 113 -17.16 7.16 -3.76
C LEU A 113 -15.91 7.16 -2.90
N TRP A 114 -15.98 7.67 -1.66
CA TRP A 114 -14.85 7.64 -0.74
C TRP A 114 -14.46 6.22 -0.34
N SER A 115 -15.43 5.38 0.01
CA SER A 115 -15.16 4.01 0.48
C SER A 115 -14.59 3.13 -0.63
N TYR A 116 -15.19 3.14 -1.83
CA TYR A 116 -14.68 2.39 -2.99
C TYR A 116 -13.39 3.00 -3.56
N GLY A 117 -13.23 4.32 -3.48
CA GLY A 117 -12.00 5.00 -3.87
C GLY A 117 -10.81 4.56 -3.00
N LEU A 118 -10.98 4.58 -1.68
CA LEU A 118 -9.98 4.08 -0.72
C LEU A 118 -9.72 2.58 -0.88
N LEU A 119 -10.78 1.78 -1.12
CA LEU A 119 -10.64 0.35 -1.39
C LEU A 119 -9.84 0.09 -2.68
N THR A 120 -10.07 0.89 -3.72
CA THR A 120 -9.32 0.81 -4.97
C THR A 120 -7.86 1.18 -4.75
N LEU A 121 -7.56 2.22 -3.97
CA LEU A 121 -6.19 2.53 -3.56
C LEU A 121 -5.53 1.36 -2.81
N ALA A 122 -6.26 0.70 -1.90
CA ALA A 122 -5.76 -0.47 -1.18
C ALA A 122 -5.43 -1.65 -2.13
N VAL A 123 -6.28 -1.90 -3.12
CA VAL A 123 -6.04 -2.92 -4.16
C VAL A 123 -4.83 -2.54 -5.02
N LEU A 124 -4.71 -1.27 -5.42
CA LEU A 124 -3.57 -0.79 -6.19
C LEU A 124 -2.27 -0.94 -5.40
N GLU A 125 -2.25 -0.64 -4.10
CA GLU A 125 -1.06 -0.86 -3.26
C GLU A 125 -0.73 -2.33 -3.08
N GLN A 126 -1.73 -3.20 -2.94
CA GLN A 126 -1.52 -4.65 -2.91
C GLN A 126 -0.85 -5.14 -4.20
N ILE A 127 -1.31 -4.66 -5.36
CA ILE A 127 -0.68 -4.97 -6.66
C ILE A 127 0.73 -4.36 -6.72
N ASN A 128 0.89 -3.13 -6.23
CA ASN A 128 2.15 -2.38 -6.19
C ASN A 128 3.26 -3.14 -5.46
N TYR A 129 2.93 -3.74 -4.31
CA TYR A 129 3.89 -4.48 -3.50
C TYR A 129 4.16 -5.90 -3.99
N TYR A 130 3.15 -6.63 -4.47
CA TYR A 130 3.29 -8.07 -4.71
C TYR A 130 3.41 -8.48 -6.18
N HIS A 131 3.00 -7.62 -7.12
CA HIS A 131 2.94 -8.00 -8.53
C HIS A 131 3.74 -7.04 -9.42
N TYR A 132 3.38 -5.76 -9.44
CA TYR A 132 3.92 -4.79 -10.38
C TYR A 132 4.26 -3.50 -9.69
N GLN A 133 5.44 -2.95 -9.91
CA GLN A 133 5.77 -1.63 -9.40
C GLN A 133 4.96 -0.57 -10.17
N LEU A 134 3.95 -0.01 -9.50
CA LEU A 134 3.07 1.04 -10.02
C LEU A 134 3.62 2.44 -9.69
N MET A 135 4.29 2.61 -8.54
CA MET A 135 4.99 3.85 -8.20
C MET A 135 6.28 4.00 -9.01
N TYR A 136 6.18 4.77 -10.10
CA TYR A 136 7.32 5.23 -10.89
C TYR A 136 7.73 6.65 -10.48
N ASP A 137 8.51 6.75 -9.41
CA ASP A 137 9.04 8.03 -8.90
C ASP A 137 10.09 8.72 -9.79
N THR A 138 10.46 8.14 -10.93
CA THR A 138 11.57 8.65 -11.74
C THR A 138 11.24 8.64 -13.23
N ARG A 139 11.56 9.73 -13.93
CA ARG A 139 11.40 9.86 -15.40
C ARG A 139 12.07 8.71 -16.17
N ALA A 140 13.16 8.16 -15.65
CA ALA A 140 13.84 6.99 -16.22
C ALA A 140 12.99 5.71 -16.16
N ALA A 141 12.19 5.55 -15.11
CA ALA A 141 11.33 4.39 -14.93
C ALA A 141 10.06 4.49 -15.80
N PHE A 142 9.54 5.71 -15.99
CA PHE A 142 8.49 5.99 -16.98
C PHE A 142 9.00 5.82 -18.42
N ALA A 143 10.24 6.23 -18.71
CA ALA A 143 10.89 6.00 -20.00
C ALA A 143 11.11 4.51 -20.28
N TYR A 144 11.44 3.71 -19.26
CA TYR A 144 11.54 2.25 -19.38
C TYR A 144 10.17 1.62 -19.67
N LEU A 145 9.12 2.05 -18.97
CA LEU A 145 7.74 1.59 -19.24
C LEU A 145 7.31 1.93 -20.67
N ARG A 146 7.60 3.15 -21.13
CA ARG A 146 7.28 3.62 -22.49
C ARG A 146 8.09 2.90 -23.57
N ARG A 147 9.35 2.51 -23.30
CA ARG A 147 10.20 1.79 -24.26
C ARG A 147 9.88 0.30 -24.35
N ASN A 148 9.63 -0.35 -23.21
CA ASN A 148 9.53 -1.81 -23.16
C ASN A 148 8.07 -2.31 -23.02
N GLY A 149 7.10 -1.41 -22.79
CA GLY A 149 5.67 -1.74 -22.71
C GLY A 149 5.30 -2.66 -21.54
N ARG A 150 6.22 -2.90 -20.59
CA ARG A 150 6.04 -3.86 -19.49
C ARG A 150 6.32 -3.21 -18.15
N LEU A 151 5.40 -3.43 -17.21
CA LEU A 151 5.58 -3.02 -15.82
C LEU A 151 6.72 -3.84 -15.18
N ARG A 152 7.60 -3.17 -14.44
CA ARG A 152 8.63 -3.86 -13.65
C ARG A 152 7.96 -4.68 -12.55
N LYS A 153 8.48 -5.88 -12.29
CA LYS A 153 8.06 -6.67 -11.12
C LYS A 153 8.37 -5.89 -9.85
N ALA A 154 7.45 -5.93 -8.89
CA ALA A 154 7.62 -5.29 -7.60
C ALA A 154 8.88 -5.79 -6.88
N ALA A 155 9.62 -4.90 -6.22
CA ALA A 155 10.86 -5.24 -5.53
C ALA A 155 10.63 -6.32 -4.45
N LEU A 156 9.52 -6.24 -3.73
CA LEU A 156 9.13 -7.20 -2.71
C LEU A 156 8.73 -8.56 -3.31
N GLY A 157 7.97 -8.55 -4.42
CA GLY A 157 7.66 -9.77 -5.18
C GLY A 157 8.91 -10.50 -5.69
N LEU A 158 9.90 -9.75 -6.19
CA LEU A 158 11.19 -10.31 -6.63
C LEU A 158 12.00 -10.91 -5.48
N ASP A 159 12.05 -10.23 -4.33
CA ASP A 159 12.77 -10.74 -3.16
C ASP A 159 12.11 -12.03 -2.61
N LEU A 160 10.77 -12.10 -2.65
CA LEU A 160 10.01 -13.28 -2.26
C LEU A 160 10.23 -14.48 -3.21
N GLU A 161 10.35 -14.23 -4.51
CA GLU A 161 10.71 -15.26 -5.51
C GLU A 161 12.17 -15.74 -5.32
N ARG A 162 13.12 -14.83 -5.07
CA ARG A 162 14.54 -15.18 -4.91
C ARG A 162 14.82 -16.04 -3.68
N GLN A 163 14.15 -15.79 -2.56
CA GLN A 163 14.28 -16.64 -1.36
C GLN A 163 13.55 -18.00 -1.46
N LYS A 164 12.70 -18.23 -2.48
CA LYS A 164 12.13 -19.57 -2.73
C LYS A 164 13.08 -20.49 -3.49
N ALA A 165 14.09 -19.93 -4.15
CA ALA A 165 15.04 -20.66 -5.00
C ALA A 165 16.33 -21.10 -4.25
N ILE A 166 16.38 -20.85 -2.94
CA ILE A 166 17.40 -21.32 -2.00
C ILE A 166 16.72 -22.36 -1.10
#